data_AF-A0A1F9Y911-F1
#
_entry.id   AF-A0A1F9Y911-F1
#
_cell.length_a   1.000
_cell.length_b   1.000
_cell.length_c   1.000
_cell.angle_alpha   90.00
_cell.angle_beta   90.00
_cell.angle_gamma   90.00
#
_symmetry.space_group_name_H-M   'P 1'
#
loop_
_entity.id
_entity.type
_entity.pdbx_description
1 polymer ?
#
loop_
_entity_poly.entity_id
_entity_poly.type
_entity_poly.pdbx_seq_one_letter_code
_entity_poly.pdbx_strand_id
1 'polypeptide(L)'
;MAKQVLRRRGTTEQHATFIGGVGEITVDTTKYTLVVHDGITAGGHPVNASLKLTTAARDAILTWEEGDEIYNLDVHRPQFYDGIIWQTL
;
A
#
# COMPACT_ATOMS: atom_id res chain seq x y z
N MET A 1 21.04 -20.22 -15.61
CA MET A 1 21.12 -18.74 -15.67
C MET A 1 19.87 -18.17 -15.03
N ALA A 2 19.98 -17.14 -14.19
CA ALA A 2 18.80 -16.43 -13.69
C ALA A 2 18.26 -15.49 -14.78
N LYS A 3 16.94 -15.42 -14.94
CA LYS A 3 16.29 -14.51 -15.90
C LYS A 3 15.78 -13.28 -15.14
N GLN A 4 16.13 -12.09 -15.62
CA GLN A 4 15.57 -10.86 -15.08
C GLN A 4 14.16 -10.65 -15.64
N VAL A 5 13.16 -10.53 -14.76
CA VAL A 5 11.79 -10.19 -15.13
C VAL A 5 11.52 -8.76 -14.72
N LEU A 6 11.18 -7.94 -15.71
CA LEU A 6 10.84 -6.54 -15.54
C LEU A 6 9.32 -6.40 -15.69
N ARG A 7 8.66 -5.85 -14.68
CA ARG A 7 7.25 -5.44 -14.78
C ARG A 7 7.13 -4.08 -15.47
N ARG A 8 5.95 -3.79 -16.02
CA ARG A 8 5.62 -2.42 -16.46
C ARG A 8 5.70 -1.47 -15.28
N ARG A 9 6.17 -0.25 -15.51
CA ARG A 9 6.50 0.70 -14.43
C ARG A 9 6.23 2.14 -14.87
N GLY A 10 6.01 3.02 -13.90
CA GLY A 10 5.76 4.45 -14.11
C GLY A 10 5.61 5.19 -12.79
N THR A 11 5.54 6.52 -12.84
CA THR A 11 5.31 7.36 -11.65
C THR A 11 3.89 7.22 -11.10
N THR A 12 3.62 7.76 -9.91
CA THR A 12 2.26 7.84 -9.34
C THR A 12 1.29 8.54 -10.32
N GLU A 13 1.74 9.65 -10.93
CA GLU A 13 0.92 10.44 -11.86
C GLU A 13 0.60 9.67 -13.14
N GLN A 14 1.56 8.89 -13.65
CA GLN A 14 1.35 8.02 -14.81
C GLN A 14 0.40 6.86 -14.48
N HIS A 15 0.43 6.34 -13.25
CA HIS A 15 -0.51 5.32 -12.81
C HIS A 15 -1.92 5.87 -12.67
N ALA A 16 -2.10 7.13 -12.25
CA ALA A 16 -3.40 7.70 -11.90
C ALA A 16 -4.48 7.57 -12.98
N THR A 17 -4.10 7.50 -14.26
CA THR A 17 -5.03 7.32 -15.39
C THR A 17 -4.90 5.95 -16.08
N PHE A 18 -3.95 5.12 -15.67
CA PHE A 18 -3.69 3.81 -16.27
C PHE A 18 -4.63 2.75 -15.69
N ILE A 19 -5.25 1.96 -16.57
CA ILE A 19 -6.02 0.76 -16.22
C ILE A 19 -5.24 -0.45 -16.73
N GLY A 20 -4.67 -1.24 -15.82
CA GLY A 20 -4.03 -2.51 -16.17
C GLY A 20 -5.04 -3.64 -16.36
N GLY A 21 -4.62 -4.71 -17.03
CA GLY A 21 -5.45 -5.91 -17.19
C GLY A 21 -5.70 -6.63 -15.86
N VAL A 22 -6.72 -7.48 -15.83
CA VAL A 22 -7.04 -8.30 -14.63
C VAL A 22 -5.82 -9.14 -14.22
N GLY A 23 -5.35 -8.96 -12.98
CA GLY A 23 -4.19 -9.67 -12.44
C GLY A 23 -2.84 -9.14 -12.94
N GLU A 24 -2.81 -8.04 -13.70
CA GLU A 24 -1.57 -7.34 -14.03
C GLU A 24 -0.97 -6.73 -12.76
N ILE A 25 0.36 -6.79 -12.66
CA ILE A 25 1.11 -6.12 -11.59
C ILE A 25 2.12 -5.19 -12.24
N THR A 26 2.03 -3.91 -11.90
CA THR A 26 2.96 -2.86 -12.30
C THR A 26 3.75 -2.34 -11.10
N VAL A 27 4.79 -1.54 -11.37
CA VAL A 27 5.63 -0.89 -10.34
C VAL A 27 5.41 0.61 -10.39
N ASP A 28 4.91 1.18 -9.31
CA ASP A 28 4.94 2.63 -9.08
C ASP A 28 6.35 3.01 -8.63
N THR A 29 7.08 3.73 -9.48
CA THR A 29 8.48 4.10 -9.24
C THR A 29 8.63 5.33 -8.36
N THR A 30 7.55 6.06 -8.10
CA THR A 30 7.57 7.19 -7.15
C THR A 30 7.42 6.67 -5.73
N LYS A 31 6.49 5.73 -5.52
CA LYS A 31 6.24 5.11 -4.20
C LYS A 31 7.10 3.88 -3.94
N TYR A 32 7.80 3.38 -4.95
CA TYR A 32 8.55 2.13 -4.92
C TYR A 32 7.71 0.94 -4.43
N THR A 33 6.47 0.84 -4.92
CA THR A 33 5.55 -0.24 -4.57
C THR A 33 4.96 -0.93 -5.81
N LEU A 34 4.41 -2.11 -5.59
CA LEU A 34 3.63 -2.84 -6.57
C LEU A 34 2.21 -2.27 -6.64
N VAL A 35 1.59 -2.34 -7.81
CA VAL A 35 0.18 -1.98 -8.01
C VAL A 35 -0.49 -3.16 -8.72
N VAL A 36 -1.56 -3.68 -8.13
CA VAL A 36 -2.37 -4.79 -8.67
C VAL A 36 -3.55 -4.21 -9.44
N HIS A 37 -3.84 -4.75 -10.62
CA HIS A 37 -4.92 -4.25 -11.48
C HIS A 37 -6.06 -5.26 -11.62
N ASP A 38 -7.28 -4.75 -11.72
CA ASP A 38 -8.53 -5.50 -11.83
C ASP A 38 -9.22 -5.35 -13.19
N GLY A 39 -8.59 -4.67 -14.16
CA GLY A 39 -9.16 -4.44 -15.48
C GLY A 39 -10.11 -3.23 -15.60
N ILE A 40 -10.41 -2.54 -14.49
CA ILE A 40 -11.48 -1.52 -14.46
C ILE A 40 -11.03 -0.26 -13.71
N THR A 41 -10.31 -0.40 -12.60
CA THR A 41 -9.94 0.70 -11.70
C THR A 41 -8.71 1.43 -12.22
N ALA A 42 -8.86 2.72 -12.59
CA ALA A 42 -7.73 3.57 -12.94
C ALA A 42 -6.83 3.80 -11.71
N GLY A 43 -5.51 3.70 -11.89
CA GLY A 43 -4.57 3.72 -10.76
C GLY A 43 -4.34 2.35 -10.12
N GLY A 44 -5.22 1.37 -10.37
CA GLY A 44 -5.17 0.06 -9.75
C GLY A 44 -5.23 0.12 -8.21
N HIS A 45 -4.72 -0.94 -7.59
CA HIS A 45 -4.68 -1.13 -6.14
C HIS A 45 -3.21 -1.20 -5.71
N PRO A 46 -2.62 -0.07 -5.28
CA PRO A 46 -1.27 -0.07 -4.74
C PRO A 46 -1.19 -1.03 -3.57
N VAL A 47 -0.16 -1.87 -3.52
CA VAL A 47 0.16 -2.63 -2.32
C VAL A 47 0.74 -1.63 -1.34
N ASN A 48 -0.07 -1.19 -0.38
CA ASN A 48 0.31 -0.17 0.58
C ASN A 48 1.60 -0.60 1.26
N ALA A 49 2.65 0.21 1.22
CA ALA A 49 3.66 0.13 2.27
C ALA A 49 2.97 0.71 3.50
N SER A 50 2.50 -0.14 4.42
CA SER A 50 1.84 0.29 5.66
C SER A 50 2.66 1.43 6.29
N LEU A 51 1.98 2.50 6.70
CA LEU A 51 2.64 3.63 7.36
C LEU A 51 3.46 3.11 8.54
N LYS A 52 4.75 3.42 8.59
CA LYS A 52 5.62 2.98 9.68
C LYS A 52 5.58 4.01 10.79
N LEU A 53 4.95 3.65 11.91
CA LEU A 53 4.74 4.55 13.04
C LEU A 53 5.14 3.87 14.34
N THR A 54 5.65 4.65 15.29
CA THR A 54 5.68 4.20 16.70
C THR A 54 4.27 4.27 17.26
N THR A 55 4.03 3.57 18.37
CA THR A 55 2.75 3.59 19.10
C THR A 55 2.38 5.03 19.47
N ALA A 56 3.35 5.82 19.94
CA ALA A 56 3.13 7.22 20.27
C ALA A 56 2.76 8.09 19.05
N ALA A 57 3.42 7.89 17.90
CA ALA A 57 3.12 8.64 16.68
C ALA A 57 1.74 8.27 16.11
N ARG A 58 1.36 7.00 16.22
CA ARG A 58 0.03 6.51 15.86
C ARG A 58 -1.05 7.11 16.75
N ASP A 59 -0.86 7.10 18.07
CA ASP A 59 -1.85 7.61 19.03
C ASP A 59 -2.02 9.14 18.94
N ALA A 60 -1.04 9.85 18.37
CA ALA A 60 -1.13 11.27 18.10
C ALA A 60 -2.00 11.63 16.88
N ILE A 61 -2.35 10.66 16.03
CA ILE A 61 -3.23 10.89 14.89
C ILE A 61 -4.68 10.83 15.37
N LEU A 62 -5.42 11.91 15.10
CA LEU A 62 -6.75 12.16 15.67
C LEU A 62 -7.90 11.61 14.81
N THR A 63 -7.63 11.30 13.55
CA THR A 63 -8.65 10.91 12.56
C THR A 63 -8.16 9.69 11.81
N TRP A 64 -8.42 8.53 12.39
CA TRP A 64 -8.23 7.24 11.75
C TRP A 64 -9.54 6.77 11.13
N GLU A 65 -9.47 6.17 9.96
CA GLU A 65 -10.58 5.52 9.30
C GLU A 65 -10.53 4.02 9.58
N GLU A 66 -11.69 3.39 9.71
CA GLU A 66 -11.78 1.94 9.85
C GLU A 66 -11.09 1.25 8.65
N GLY A 67 -10.19 0.32 8.93
CA GLY A 67 -9.38 -0.36 7.93
C GLY A 67 -8.02 0.29 7.64
N ASP A 68 -7.68 1.43 8.26
CA ASP A 68 -6.33 1.99 8.15
C ASP A 68 -5.28 1.02 8.70
N GLU A 69 -4.23 0.77 7.91
CA GLU A 69 -3.14 -0.15 8.24
C GLU A 69 -1.81 0.57 8.49
N ILE A 70 -1.13 0.18 9.56
CA ILE A 70 0.21 0.64 9.89
C ILE A 70 1.14 -0.54 10.18
N TYR A 71 2.44 -0.31 10.08
CA TYR A 71 3.43 -1.17 10.71
C TYR A 71 3.92 -0.51 11.99
N ASN A 72 3.59 -1.09 13.13
CA ASN A 72 4.01 -0.54 14.43
C ASN A 72 5.47 -0.90 14.69
N LEU A 73 6.30 0.14 14.79
CA LEU A 73 7.75 0.04 14.98
C LEU A 73 8.14 -0.43 16.39
N ASP A 74 7.28 -0.24 17.40
CA ASP A 74 7.59 -0.67 18.76
C ASP A 74 7.33 -2.17 18.93
N VAL A 75 6.16 -2.65 18.45
CA VAL A 75 5.79 -4.07 18.56
C VAL A 75 6.23 -4.92 17.36
N HIS A 76 6.84 -4.30 16.34
CA HIS A 76 7.34 -4.95 15.12
C HIS A 76 6.30 -5.82 14.41
N ARG A 77 5.06 -5.32 14.34
CA ARG A 77 3.93 -6.04 13.73
C ARG A 77 3.01 -5.08 12.98
N PRO A 78 2.37 -5.57 11.90
CA PRO A 78 1.29 -4.84 11.26
C PRO A 78 0.08 -4.75 12.21
N GLN A 79 -0.58 -3.60 12.18
CA GLN A 79 -1.78 -3.30 12.94
C GLN A 79 -2.81 -2.62 12.04
N PHE A 80 -4.09 -2.82 12.32
CA PHE A 80 -5.19 -2.12 11.65
C PHE A 80 -6.13 -1.48 12.66
N TYR A 81 -6.81 -0.39 12.27
CA TYR A 81 -7.82 0.26 13.08
C TYR A 81 -9.20 -0.35 12.80
N ASP A 82 -9.86 -0.91 13.83
CA ASP A 82 -11.18 -1.57 13.70
C ASP A 82 -12.37 -0.60 13.89
N GLY A 83 -12.12 0.71 13.90
CA GLY A 83 -13.10 1.74 14.19
C GLY A 83 -13.16 2.16 15.66
N ILE A 84 -12.55 1.39 16.57
CA ILE A 84 -12.51 1.70 18.01
C ILE A 84 -11.06 1.66 18.53
N ILE A 85 -10.32 0.60 18.22
CA ILE A 85 -8.96 0.37 18.69
C ILE A 85 -8.07 -0.22 17.59
N TRP A 86 -6.77 -0.14 17.84
CA TRP A 86 -5.76 -0.80 17.01
C TRP A 86 -5.65 -2.28 17.35
N GLN A 87 -5.88 -3.12 16.36
CA GLN A 87 -5.73 -4.58 16.43
C GLN A 87 -4.41 -5.00 15.79
N THR A 88 -3.88 -6.14 16.23
CA THR A 88 -2.67 -6.72 15.61
C THR A 88 -3.11 -7.76 14.59
N LEU A 89 -2.52 -7.72 13.38
CA LEU A 89 -2.71 -8.75 12.36
C LEU A 89 -1.95 -10.04 12.70
#